data_AF-A0A2K4MLW8-F1
#
_entry.id   AF-A0A2K4MLW8-F1
#
_cell.length_a   1.000
_cell.length_b   1.000
_cell.length_c   1.000
_cell.angle_alpha   90.00
_cell.angle_beta   90.00
_cell.angle_gamma   90.00
#
_symmetry.space_group_name_H-M   'P 1'
#
loop_
_entity.id
_entity.type
_entity.pdbx_description
1 polymer ?
#
loop_
_entity_poly.entity_id
_entity_poly.type
_entity_poly.pdbx_seq_one_letter_code
_entity_poly.pdbx_strand_id
1 'polypeptide(L)'
;MKQQGTSRWQGYLRAGLGLLLLCQYGYAAAPAIDEDCSRAVAPQRCLLYRQGLRSCQDLGESHRRTCLAYYTPALNCQRQRDAKRCEALVAAQTSCEGALGAARRKCVDERLPAADCSRGRDARECAPPLPLGD
;
A
#
# COMPACT_ATOMS: atom_id res chain seq x y z
N MET A 1 -5.39 68.89 0.80
CA MET A 1 -5.68 67.97 -0.32
C MET A 1 -5.22 66.58 0.10
N LYS A 2 -6.15 65.61 0.19
CA LYS A 2 -5.97 64.32 0.88
C LYS A 2 -5.26 63.28 0.01
N GLN A 3 -4.19 62.70 0.55
CA GLN A 3 -3.43 61.60 -0.03
C GLN A 3 -4.26 60.31 -0.03
N GLN A 4 -4.45 59.72 -1.20
CA GLN A 4 -5.00 58.38 -1.40
C GLN A 4 -4.11 57.69 -2.43
N GLY A 5 -3.41 56.59 -2.09
CA GLY A 5 -2.64 55.89 -3.12
C GLY A 5 -1.74 54.71 -2.73
N THR A 6 -1.56 54.34 -1.46
CA THR A 6 -0.49 53.37 -1.10
C THR A 6 -0.93 52.10 -0.36
N SER A 7 -2.22 51.91 -0.08
CA SER A 7 -2.68 50.81 0.79
C SER A 7 -2.85 49.45 0.08
N ARG A 8 -3.09 49.42 -1.24
CA ARG A 8 -3.56 48.20 -1.92
C ARG A 8 -2.46 47.19 -2.25
N TRP A 9 -1.22 47.62 -2.45
CA TRP A 9 -0.08 46.76 -2.85
C TRP A 9 0.56 46.00 -1.68
N GLN A 10 0.50 46.54 -0.46
CA GLN A 10 1.04 45.88 0.74
C GLN A 10 0.27 44.62 1.16
N GLY A 11 -1.02 44.53 0.84
CA GLY A 11 -1.85 43.36 1.15
C GLY A 11 -1.49 42.13 0.32
N TYR A 12 -1.21 42.32 -0.98
CA TYR A 12 -0.89 41.22 -1.90
C TYR A 12 0.47 40.57 -1.59
N LEU A 13 1.47 41.36 -1.17
CA LEU A 13 2.80 40.86 -0.79
C LEU A 13 2.76 39.98 0.47
N ARG A 14 1.92 40.30 1.47
CA ARG A 14 1.78 39.50 2.69
C ARG A 14 0.98 38.22 2.47
N ALA A 15 -0.03 38.26 1.60
CA ALA A 15 -0.83 37.09 1.27
C ALA A 15 -0.06 36.05 0.43
N GLY A 16 0.76 36.49 -0.53
CA GLY A 16 1.57 35.60 -1.37
C GLY A 16 2.64 34.83 -0.61
N LEU A 17 3.29 35.46 0.38
CA LEU A 17 4.33 34.82 1.20
C LEU A 17 3.75 33.75 2.16
N GLY A 18 2.54 33.97 2.69
CA GLY A 18 1.86 33.02 3.56
C GLY A 18 1.40 31.75 2.83
N LEU A 19 0.96 31.88 1.57
CA LEU A 19 0.53 30.74 0.75
C LEU A 19 1.72 29.86 0.32
N LEU A 20 2.88 30.46 0.04
CA LEU A 20 4.12 29.72 -0.29
C LEU A 20 4.68 28.93 0.89
N LEU A 21 4.60 29.49 2.11
CA LEU A 21 5.05 28.81 3.34
C LEU A 21 4.18 27.60 3.70
N LEU A 22 2.91 27.55 3.31
CA LEU A 22 2.02 26.40 3.58
C LEU A 22 2.29 25.20 2.65
N CYS A 23 2.77 25.41 1.42
CA CYS A 23 3.09 24.32 0.49
C CYS A 23 4.35 23.53 0.88
N GLN A 24 5.29 24.14 1.59
CA GLN A 24 6.56 23.48 1.98
C GLN A 24 6.45 22.60 3.23
N TYR A 25 5.42 22.78 4.07
CA TYR A 25 5.19 21.95 5.27
C TYR A 25 4.26 20.75 5.02
N GLY A 26 3.74 20.59 3.80
CA GLY A 26 2.84 19.49 3.42
C GLY A 26 3.52 18.15 3.16
N TYR A 27 4.85 18.05 3.24
CA TYR A 27 5.56 16.78 3.27
C TYR A 27 5.44 16.17 4.66
N ALA A 28 4.21 15.84 5.06
CA ALA A 28 3.97 14.97 6.19
C ALA A 28 4.68 13.64 5.88
N ALA A 29 5.64 13.31 6.74
CA ALA A 29 6.42 12.09 6.68
C ALA A 29 5.52 10.90 6.37
N ALA A 30 5.95 10.05 5.43
CA ALA A 30 5.30 8.77 5.18
C ALA A 30 5.08 8.08 6.53
N PRO A 31 3.85 7.59 6.84
CA PRO A 31 3.59 6.96 8.12
C PRO A 31 4.60 5.84 8.33
N ALA A 32 5.42 5.99 9.37
CA ALA A 32 6.29 4.93 9.83
C ALA A 32 5.40 3.71 10.07
N ILE A 33 5.82 2.57 9.52
CA ILE A 33 5.10 1.31 9.70
C ILE A 33 5.17 1.01 11.19
N ASP A 34 4.03 1.09 11.87
CA ASP A 34 3.96 0.70 13.28
C ASP A 34 4.36 -0.77 13.37
N GLU A 35 5.55 -1.02 13.91
CA GLU A 35 6.10 -2.36 14.08
C GLU A 35 5.30 -3.15 15.13
N ASP A 36 4.51 -2.45 15.95
CA ASP A 36 3.70 -3.00 17.02
C ASP A 36 2.21 -3.01 16.65
N CYS A 37 1.77 -4.09 16.01
CA CYS A 37 0.35 -4.28 15.69
C CYS A 37 -0.57 -4.38 16.91
N SER A 38 -0.04 -4.52 18.14
CA SER A 38 -0.88 -4.61 19.35
C SER A 38 -1.61 -3.30 19.67
N ARG A 39 -1.08 -2.17 19.19
CA ARG A 39 -1.66 -0.83 19.40
C ARG A 39 -2.58 -0.38 18.27
N ALA A 40 -2.64 -1.15 17.19
CA ALA A 40 -3.47 -0.83 16.05
C ALA A 40 -4.96 -1.00 16.39
N VAL A 41 -5.82 -0.15 15.82
CA VAL A 41 -7.29 -0.26 15.93
C VAL A 41 -7.79 -1.63 15.43
N ALA A 42 -7.09 -2.21 14.45
CA ALA A 42 -7.37 -3.55 13.93
C ALA A 42 -6.08 -4.39 13.91
N PRO A 43 -5.70 -5.01 15.04
CA PRO A 43 -4.44 -5.74 15.17
C PRO A 43 -4.29 -6.86 14.14
N GLN A 44 -5.35 -7.62 13.90
CA GLN A 44 -5.36 -8.72 12.94
C GLN A 44 -5.10 -8.23 11.51
N ARG A 45 -5.71 -7.11 11.11
CA ARG A 45 -5.49 -6.53 9.77
C ARG A 45 -4.06 -5.99 9.63
N CYS A 46 -3.53 -5.39 10.69
CA CYS A 46 -2.13 -4.95 10.74
C CYS A 46 -1.17 -6.13 10.52
N LEU A 47 -1.39 -7.27 11.19
CA LEU A 47 -0.54 -8.46 11.04
C LEU A 47 -0.53 -8.97 9.60
N LEU A 48 -1.70 -9.07 8.96
CA LEU A 48 -1.79 -9.51 7.55
C LEU A 48 -1.11 -8.51 6.61
N TYR A 49 -1.32 -7.21 6.85
CA TYR A 49 -0.67 -6.15 6.07
C TYR A 49 0.85 -6.21 6.18
N ARG A 50 1.40 -6.50 7.37
CA ARG A 50 2.83 -6.70 7.59
C ARG A 50 3.38 -7.89 6.82
N GLN A 51 2.63 -8.99 6.75
CA GLN A 51 3.02 -10.14 5.93
C GLN A 51 3.11 -9.75 4.44
N GLY A 52 2.15 -8.98 3.94
CA GLY A 52 2.21 -8.41 2.59
C GLY A 52 3.40 -7.47 2.39
N LEU A 53 3.68 -6.59 3.36
CA LEU A 53 4.82 -5.66 3.31
C LEU A 53 6.15 -6.38 3.24
N ARG A 54 6.33 -7.48 3.98
CA ARG A 54 7.55 -8.30 3.87
C ARG A 54 7.79 -8.78 2.44
N SER A 55 6.73 -8.99 1.65
CA SER A 55 6.83 -9.34 0.23
C SER A 55 7.03 -8.14 -0.68
N CYS A 56 6.75 -6.91 -0.24
CA CYS A 56 6.64 -5.74 -1.12
C CYS A 56 7.55 -4.56 -0.73
N GLN A 57 8.34 -4.70 0.33
CA GLN A 57 9.17 -3.62 0.90
C GLN A 57 10.30 -3.15 -0.01
N ASP A 58 10.73 -3.99 -0.96
CA ASP A 58 11.74 -3.71 -1.98
C ASP A 58 11.23 -2.83 -3.13
N LEU A 59 9.91 -2.60 -3.20
CA LEU A 59 9.29 -1.89 -4.32
C LEU A 59 9.05 -0.41 -4.00
N GLY A 60 9.23 0.43 -5.03
CA GLY A 60 8.78 1.82 -5.01
C GLY A 60 7.26 1.95 -4.83
N GLU A 61 6.80 3.12 -4.37
CA GLU A 61 5.42 3.35 -3.94
C GLU A 61 4.36 3.00 -5.00
N SER A 62 4.63 3.28 -6.27
CA SER A 62 3.74 2.98 -7.40
C SER A 62 3.43 1.49 -7.49
N HIS A 63 4.47 0.64 -7.43
CA HIS A 63 4.37 -0.81 -7.53
C HIS A 63 3.98 -1.47 -6.21
N ARG A 64 4.37 -0.88 -5.08
CA ARG A 64 4.11 -1.42 -3.73
C ARG A 64 2.61 -1.58 -3.47
N ARG A 65 1.77 -0.66 -3.92
CA ARG A 65 0.31 -0.76 -3.74
C ARG A 65 -0.28 -1.99 -4.44
N THR A 66 0.09 -2.23 -5.69
CA THR A 66 -0.34 -3.41 -6.45
C THR A 66 0.18 -4.70 -5.82
N CYS A 67 1.45 -4.69 -5.41
CA CYS A 67 2.05 -5.82 -4.70
C CYS A 67 1.27 -6.16 -3.41
N LEU A 68 0.97 -5.14 -2.59
CA LEU A 68 0.23 -5.33 -1.35
C LEU A 68 -1.18 -5.86 -1.58
N ALA A 69 -1.86 -5.42 -2.64
CA ALA A 69 -3.18 -5.94 -2.98
C ALA A 69 -3.17 -7.45 -3.29
N TYR A 70 -2.06 -7.96 -3.84
CA TYR A 70 -1.92 -9.37 -4.20
C TYR A 70 -1.38 -10.24 -3.04
N TYR A 71 -0.34 -9.80 -2.33
CA TYR A 71 0.32 -10.60 -1.29
C TYR A 71 -0.27 -10.44 0.12
N THR A 72 -1.21 -9.50 0.32
CA THR A 72 -1.92 -9.35 1.60
C THR A 72 -3.20 -10.18 1.60
N PRO A 73 -3.28 -11.25 2.38
CA PRO A 73 -4.51 -12.03 2.49
C PRO A 73 -5.64 -11.21 3.11
N ALA A 74 -6.87 -11.52 2.70
CA ALA A 74 -8.07 -10.94 3.31
C ALA A 74 -8.25 -11.46 4.74
N LEU A 75 -8.87 -10.63 5.61
CA LEU A 75 -9.14 -11.01 7.00
C LEU A 75 -10.01 -12.27 7.13
N ASN A 76 -10.91 -12.48 6.18
CA ASN A 76 -11.78 -13.66 6.14
C ASN A 76 -11.75 -14.26 4.73
N CYS A 77 -10.99 -15.35 4.57
CA CYS A 77 -10.85 -16.06 3.31
C CYS A 77 -12.16 -16.69 2.82
N GLN A 78 -13.07 -17.08 3.72
CA GLN A 78 -14.36 -17.67 3.37
C GLN A 78 -15.29 -16.67 2.66
N ARG A 79 -15.03 -15.36 2.79
CA ARG A 79 -15.75 -14.31 2.06
C ARG A 79 -15.14 -13.96 0.71
N GLN A 80 -14.00 -14.57 0.36
CA GLN A 80 -13.36 -14.36 -0.92
C GLN A 80 -13.95 -15.28 -1.99
N ARG A 81 -13.96 -14.79 -3.23
CA ARG A 81 -14.40 -15.60 -4.39
C ARG A 81 -13.54 -16.85 -4.55
N ASP A 82 -12.24 -16.74 -4.27
CA ASP A 82 -11.29 -17.85 -4.26
C ASP A 82 -10.77 -18.07 -2.83
N ALA A 83 -11.60 -18.70 -2.00
CA ALA A 83 -11.26 -19.00 -0.60
C ALA A 83 -10.03 -19.91 -0.49
N LYS A 84 -9.92 -20.90 -1.39
CA LYS A 84 -8.81 -21.85 -1.41
C LYS A 84 -7.48 -21.15 -1.66
N ARG A 85 -7.42 -20.21 -2.62
CA ARG A 85 -6.21 -19.43 -2.87
C ARG A 85 -5.89 -18.48 -1.72
N CYS A 86 -6.90 -17.87 -1.10
CA CYS A 86 -6.67 -17.02 0.08
C CYS A 86 -6.06 -17.81 1.24
N GLU A 87 -6.57 -19.00 1.54
CA GLU A 87 -6.02 -19.88 2.58
C GLU A 87 -4.59 -20.33 2.24
N ALA A 88 -4.36 -20.69 0.97
CA ALA A 88 -3.02 -21.03 0.49
C ALA A 88 -2.05 -19.84 0.60
N LEU A 89 -2.51 -18.60 0.37
CA LEU A 89 -1.68 -17.41 0.55
C LEU A 89 -1.27 -17.22 2.01
N VAL A 90 -2.19 -17.42 2.96
CA VAL A 90 -1.88 -17.37 4.40
C VAL A 90 -0.85 -18.43 4.78
N ALA A 91 -1.04 -19.67 4.31
CA ALA A 91 -0.11 -20.76 4.55
C ALA A 91 1.27 -20.51 3.92
N ALA A 92 1.30 -20.04 2.67
CA ALA A 92 2.52 -19.72 1.95
C ALA A 92 3.31 -18.61 2.65
N GLN A 93 2.65 -17.52 3.08
CA GLN A 93 3.28 -16.44 3.82
C GLN A 93 3.95 -16.94 5.11
N THR A 94 3.29 -17.83 5.84
CA THR A 94 3.86 -18.45 7.05
C THR A 94 5.06 -19.34 6.71
N SER A 95 4.97 -20.14 5.65
CA SER A 95 6.06 -21.04 5.23
C SER A 95 7.28 -20.31 4.65
N CYS A 96 7.09 -19.09 4.15
CA CYS A 96 8.13 -18.26 3.55
C CYS A 96 8.69 -17.23 4.53
N GLU A 97 8.43 -17.40 5.83
CA GLU A 97 9.14 -16.64 6.88
C GLU A 97 10.66 -16.76 6.71
N GLY A 98 11.38 -15.66 6.97
CA GLY A 98 12.83 -15.56 6.74
C GLY A 98 13.24 -14.99 5.38
N ALA A 99 12.39 -15.06 4.35
CA ALA A 99 12.60 -14.34 3.09
C ALA A 99 11.91 -12.97 3.08
N LEU A 100 12.48 -12.01 2.36
CA LEU A 100 11.94 -10.66 2.15
C LEU A 100 11.95 -10.28 0.66
N GLY A 101 11.11 -9.31 0.30
CA GLY A 101 11.02 -8.72 -1.04
C GLY A 101 10.82 -9.74 -2.16
N ALA A 102 11.54 -9.58 -3.27
CA ALA A 102 11.48 -10.47 -4.43
C ALA A 102 11.67 -11.96 -4.09
N ALA A 103 12.60 -12.29 -3.20
CA ALA A 103 12.82 -13.68 -2.78
C ALA A 103 11.60 -14.27 -2.07
N ARG A 104 10.94 -13.46 -1.23
CA ARG A 104 9.69 -13.86 -0.56
C ARG A 104 8.55 -14.06 -1.56
N ARG A 105 8.41 -13.14 -2.53
CA ARG A 105 7.39 -13.24 -3.59
C ARG A 105 7.53 -14.56 -4.34
N LYS A 106 8.74 -14.90 -4.80
CA LYS A 106 9.02 -16.19 -5.47
C LYS A 106 8.60 -17.38 -4.62
N CYS A 107 9.02 -17.41 -3.35
CA CYS A 107 8.65 -18.50 -2.43
C CYS A 107 7.13 -18.65 -2.27
N VAL A 108 6.41 -17.53 -2.15
CA VAL A 108 4.95 -17.52 -1.99
C VAL A 108 4.27 -17.99 -3.27
N ASP A 109 4.68 -17.48 -4.43
CA ASP A 109 4.05 -17.82 -5.71
C ASP A 109 4.21 -19.29 -6.07
N GLU A 110 5.34 -19.92 -5.74
CA GLU A 110 5.57 -21.37 -5.92
C GLU A 110 4.60 -22.25 -5.12
N ARG A 111 3.98 -21.71 -4.07
CA ARG A 111 3.07 -22.43 -3.16
C ARG A 111 1.60 -22.10 -3.39
N LEU A 112 1.31 -21.09 -4.21
CA LEU A 112 -0.07 -20.72 -4.51
C LEU A 112 -0.68 -21.67 -5.53
N PRO A 113 -1.94 -22.10 -5.34
CA PRO A 113 -2.67 -22.79 -6.38
C PRO A 113 -2.94 -21.83 -7.55
N ALA A 114 -3.16 -22.41 -8.73
CA ALA A 114 -3.67 -21.65 -9.87
C ALA A 114 -4.98 -20.93 -9.49
N ALA A 115 -5.16 -19.72 -10.02
CA ALA A 115 -6.36 -18.94 -9.80
C ALA A 115 -7.61 -19.73 -10.23
N ASP A 116 -8.64 -19.79 -9.38
CA ASP A 116 -9.96 -20.25 -9.85
C ASP A 116 -10.61 -19.14 -10.68
N CYS A 117 -10.45 -19.19 -12.00
CA CYS A 117 -11.04 -18.22 -12.93
C CYS A 117 -12.46 -18.57 -13.38
N SER A 118 -13.02 -19.70 -12.94
CA SER A 118 -14.25 -20.27 -13.49
C SER A 118 -15.48 -19.39 -13.28
N ARG A 119 -15.48 -18.52 -12.27
CA ARG A 119 -16.59 -17.61 -11.92
C ARG A 119 -16.32 -16.12 -12.19
N GLY A 120 -15.28 -15.78 -12.96
CA GLY A 120 -14.79 -14.42 -13.12
C GLY A 120 -15.34 -13.77 -14.38
N ARG A 121 -15.81 -12.52 -14.31
CA ARG A 121 -16.16 -11.72 -15.51
C ARG A 121 -14.94 -11.09 -16.17
N ASP A 122 -13.85 -10.89 -15.42
CA ASP A 122 -12.65 -10.19 -15.87
C ASP A 122 -11.41 -11.09 -15.78
N ALA A 123 -10.82 -11.40 -16.95
CA ALA A 123 -9.60 -12.19 -17.07
C ALA A 123 -8.36 -11.51 -16.43
N ARG A 124 -8.41 -10.18 -16.26
CA ARG A 124 -7.33 -9.38 -15.64
C ARG A 124 -7.17 -9.66 -14.15
N GLU A 125 -8.24 -10.02 -13.45
CA GLU A 125 -8.23 -10.35 -12.01
C GLU A 125 -7.57 -11.71 -11.74
N CYS A 126 -7.46 -12.53 -12.78
CA CYS A 126 -6.90 -13.87 -12.74
C CYS A 126 -5.42 -13.94 -13.13
N ALA A 127 -4.89 -12.88 -13.74
CA ALA A 127 -3.50 -12.82 -14.09
C ALA A 127 -2.65 -12.72 -12.81
N PRO A 128 -1.52 -13.44 -12.70
CA PRO A 128 -0.53 -13.12 -11.68
C PRO A 128 -0.13 -11.64 -11.83
N PRO A 129 0.28 -10.96 -10.74
CA PRO A 129 0.71 -9.57 -10.82
C PRO A 129 1.80 -9.51 -11.89
N LEU A 130 1.64 -8.59 -12.84
CA LEU A 130 2.65 -8.32 -13.87
C LEU A 130 4.01 -8.24 -13.19
N PRO A 131 5.09 -8.75 -13.82
CA PRO A 131 6.43 -8.71 -13.24
C PRO A 131 6.69 -7.29 -12.76
N LEU A 132 6.74 -7.13 -11.44
CA LEU A 132 7.02 -5.86 -10.79
C LEU A 132 8.50 -5.65 -11.09
N GLY A 133 8.78 -4.84 -12.12
CA GLY A 133 10.13 -4.62 -12.64
C GLY A 133 11.09 -4.24 -11.51
N ASP A 134 12.33 -4.72 -11.65
CA ASP A 134 13.44 -4.43 -10.74
C ASP A 134 13.77 -2.92 -10.67
#